data_AF-A0A9E0IQ62-F1
#
_entry.id   AF-A0A9E0IQ62-F1
#
_cell.length_a   1.000
_cell.length_b   1.000
_cell.length_c   1.000
_cell.angle_alpha   90.00
_cell.angle_beta   90.00
_cell.angle_gamma   90.00
#
_symmetry.space_group_name_H-M   'P 1'
#
loop_
_entity.id
_entity.type
_entity.pdbx_description
1 polymer ?
#
loop_
_entity_poly.entity_id
_entity_poly.type
_entity_poly.pdbx_seq_one_letter_code
_entity_poly.pdbx_strand_id
1 'polypeptide(L)'
;MDPIDGKQDAIAQVEGGAFPIWLGQGRPQAAIIEEDGRFRIRAVVVDPQAVAAASTPRTRTPSWMPVHQVARGWPGGEIFAEAASREELVEVIRAMPWPPGW
;
A
#
# COMPACT_ATOMS: atom_id res chain seq x y z
N MET A 1 -16.14 1.23 3.52
CA MET A 1 -15.81 2.05 2.33
C MET A 1 -16.17 1.20 1.15
N ASP A 2 -17.10 1.66 0.32
CA ASP A 2 -17.50 0.92 -0.88
C ASP A 2 -16.30 0.85 -1.85
N PRO A 3 -16.15 -0.24 -2.63
CA PRO A 3 -15.01 -0.41 -3.53
C PRO A 3 -14.91 0.69 -4.61
N ILE A 4 -16.00 1.41 -4.87
CA ILE A 4 -16.04 2.56 -5.76
C ILE A 4 -15.35 3.78 -5.13
N ASP A 5 -15.50 3.99 -3.82
CA ASP A 5 -14.89 5.11 -3.10
C ASP A 5 -13.37 4.96 -3.00
N GLY A 6 -12.87 3.75 -2.70
CA GLY A 6 -11.43 3.49 -2.60
C GLY A 6 -10.68 3.72 -3.92
N LYS A 7 -11.33 3.38 -5.04
CA LYS A 7 -10.77 3.62 -6.39
C LYS A 7 -10.67 5.11 -6.73
N GLN A 8 -11.71 5.89 -6.43
CA GLN A 8 -11.71 7.34 -6.71
C GLN A 8 -10.71 8.07 -5.81
N ASP A 9 -10.61 7.68 -4.54
CA ASP A 9 -9.63 8.21 -3.60
C ASP A 9 -8.19 7.94 -4.08
N ALA A 10 -7.90 6.72 -4.54
CA ALA A 10 -6.60 6.39 -5.11
C ALA A 10 -6.25 7.24 -6.33
N ILE A 11 -7.20 7.50 -7.23
CA ILE A 11 -7.00 8.39 -8.38
C ILE A 11 -6.66 9.81 -7.92
N ALA A 12 -7.44 10.36 -6.98
CA ALA A 12 -7.20 11.69 -6.45
C ALA A 12 -5.82 11.82 -5.78
N GLN A 13 -5.37 10.77 -5.08
CA GLN A 13 -4.03 10.74 -4.49
C GLN A 13 -2.91 10.67 -5.54
N VAL A 14 -3.11 9.92 -6.64
CA VAL A 14 -2.18 9.86 -7.78
C VAL A 14 -2.05 11.22 -8.46
N GLU A 15 -3.19 11.89 -8.71
CA GLU A 15 -3.23 13.24 -9.27
C GLU A 15 -2.56 14.27 -8.34
N GLY A 16 -2.75 14.11 -7.03
CA GLY A 16 -2.08 14.91 -5.99
C GLY A 16 -0.57 14.66 -5.86
N GLY A 17 -0.05 13.57 -6.43
CA GLY A 17 1.38 13.25 -6.44
C GLY A 17 1.95 12.81 -5.09
N ALA A 18 1.12 12.34 -4.16
CA ALA A 18 1.53 11.95 -2.82
C ALA A 18 1.94 10.46 -2.75
N PHE A 19 3.14 10.12 -3.23
CA PHE A 19 3.66 8.75 -3.18
C PHE A 19 4.52 8.49 -1.93
N PRO A 20 4.53 7.26 -1.37
CA PRO A 20 3.76 6.08 -1.77
C PRO A 20 2.30 6.13 -1.28
N ILE A 21 1.37 5.67 -2.13
CA ILE A 21 -0.06 5.59 -1.80
C ILE A 21 -0.34 4.16 -1.33
N TRP A 22 -0.85 4.01 -0.12
CA TRP A 22 -1.15 2.69 0.45
C TRP A 22 -2.62 2.35 0.22
N LEU A 23 -2.86 1.20 -0.40
CA LEU A 23 -4.19 0.66 -0.69
C LEU A 23 -4.49 -0.46 0.31
N GLY A 24 -5.69 -0.46 0.89
CA GLY A 24 -6.08 -1.45 1.88
C GLY A 24 -6.79 -0.88 3.11
N GLN A 25 -7.92 -1.49 3.48
CA GLN A 25 -8.66 -1.12 4.68
C GLN A 25 -8.02 -1.71 5.96
N GLY A 26 -7.37 -0.87 6.76
CA GLY A 26 -6.78 -1.24 8.07
C GLY A 26 -5.47 -2.04 7.99
N ARG A 27 -5.18 -2.72 6.89
CA ARG A 27 -3.88 -3.32 6.56
C ARG A 27 -3.55 -3.05 5.08
N PRO A 28 -2.39 -2.48 4.77
CA PRO A 28 -2.01 -2.23 3.38
C PRO A 28 -1.81 -3.56 2.64
N GLN A 29 -2.53 -3.73 1.54
CA GLN A 29 -2.51 -4.92 0.67
C GLN A 29 -1.72 -4.63 -0.62
N ALA A 30 -1.81 -3.40 -1.11
CA ALA A 30 -1.08 -2.92 -2.26
C ALA A 30 -0.56 -1.50 -1.99
N ALA A 31 0.41 -1.07 -2.78
CA ALA A 31 0.92 0.29 -2.75
C ALA A 31 1.20 0.79 -4.16
N ILE A 32 0.93 2.06 -4.40
CA ILE A 32 1.33 2.77 -5.61
C ILE A 32 2.63 3.49 -5.30
N ILE A 33 3.69 3.17 -6.04
CA ILE A 33 5.03 3.72 -5.85
C ILE A 33 5.57 4.28 -7.16
N GLU A 34 6.47 5.26 -7.04
CA GLU A 34 7.31 5.72 -8.14
C GLU A 34 8.69 5.06 -8.00
N GLU A 35 9.10 4.28 -9.00
CA GLU A 35 10.34 3.51 -9.00
C GLU A 35 10.95 3.55 -10.41
N ASP A 36 12.22 3.95 -10.52
CA ASP A 36 12.94 4.10 -11.79
C ASP A 36 12.23 5.00 -12.82
N GLY A 37 11.54 6.05 -12.35
CA GLY A 37 10.76 6.96 -13.20
C GLY A 37 9.48 6.34 -13.78
N ARG A 38 9.03 5.20 -13.23
CA ARG A 38 7.75 4.56 -13.55
C ARG A 38 6.85 4.50 -12.33
N PHE A 39 5.55 4.49 -12.56
CA PHE A 39 4.55 4.32 -11.51
C PHE A 39 4.07 2.87 -11.50
N ARG A 40 4.12 2.22 -10.34
CA ARG A 40 3.78 0.80 -10.18
C ARG A 40 2.78 0.62 -9.05
N ILE A 41 1.74 -0.18 -9.30
CA ILE A 41 0.87 -0.72 -8.25
C ILE A 41 1.42 -2.09 -7.90
N ARG A 42 1.91 -2.27 -6.67
CA ARG A 42 2.55 -3.51 -6.21
C ARG A 42 1.88 -4.08 -4.98
N ALA A 43 1.84 -5.40 -4.88
CA ALA A 43 1.45 -6.08 -3.66
C ALA A 43 2.42 -5.73 -2.52
N VAL A 44 1.84 -5.48 -1.35
CA VAL A 44 2.59 -5.25 -0.12
C VAL A 44 2.96 -6.60 0.47
N VAL A 45 4.26 -6.89 0.52
CA VAL A 45 4.78 -8.12 1.13
C VAL A 45 5.09 -7.83 2.57
N VAL A 46 4.35 -8.47 3.46
CA VAL A 46 4.66 -8.44 4.89
C VAL A 46 5.65 -9.57 5.16
N ASP A 47 6.84 -9.23 5.63
CA ASP A 47 7.82 -10.25 6.04
C ASP A 47 7.24 -11.07 7.22
N PRO A 48 7.04 -12.40 7.06
CA PRO A 48 6.48 -13.23 8.12
C PRO A 48 7.34 -13.23 9.39
N GLN A 49 8.66 -13.01 9.31
CA GLN A 49 9.54 -12.85 10.48
C GLN A 49 9.26 -11.54 11.23
N ALA A 50 8.94 -10.46 10.50
CA ALA A 50 8.55 -9.19 11.12
C ALA A 50 7.17 -9.26 11.80
N VAL A 51 6.23 -10.03 11.22
CA VAL A 51 4.90 -10.29 11.85
C VAL A 51 5.03 -11.12 13.13
N ALA A 52 5.90 -12.14 13.11
CA ALA A 52 6.16 -12.98 14.28
C ALA A 52 6.77 -12.19 15.45
N ALA A 53 7.71 -11.28 15.16
CA ALA A 53 8.30 -10.40 16.17
C ALA A 53 7.31 -9.39 16.78
N ALA A 54 6.31 -8.94 16.00
CA ALA A 54 5.25 -8.04 16.48
C ALA A 54 4.17 -8.77 17.28
N SER A 55 4.02 -10.08 17.10
CA SER A 55 2.99 -10.91 17.75
C SER A 55 3.48 -11.59 19.04
N THR A 56 4.77 -11.49 19.37
CA THR A 56 5.28 -11.94 20.67
C THR A 56 4.94 -10.91 21.78
N PRO A 57 4.23 -11.29 22.85
CA PRO A 57 4.07 -10.44 24.03
C PRO A 57 5.42 -10.37 24.75
N ARG A 58 6.27 -9.41 24.39
CA ARG A 58 7.54 -9.18 25.10
C ARG A 58 7.26 -8.46 26.41
N THR A 59 7.59 -9.20 27.46
CA THR A 59 7.66 -8.89 28.88
C THR A 59 7.82 -7.41 29.22
N ARG A 60 6.93 -6.93 30.09
CA ARG A 60 6.89 -5.62 30.77
C ARG A 60 8.27 -4.96 30.96
N THR A 61 8.53 -3.91 30.20
CA THR A 61 9.41 -2.80 30.61
C THR A 61 8.61 -1.49 30.56
N PRO A 62 8.62 -0.64 31.62
CA PRO A 62 7.65 0.44 31.82
C PRO A 62 7.91 1.72 30.99
N SER A 63 8.68 1.66 29.90
CA SER A 63 8.99 2.86 29.10
C SER A 63 9.14 2.60 27.60
N TRP A 64 8.63 1.48 27.11
CA TRP A 64 8.58 1.23 25.67
C TRP A 64 7.17 1.57 25.18
N MET A 65 6.95 2.81 24.75
CA MET A 65 5.87 3.04 23.78
C MET A 65 6.29 2.22 22.55
N PRO A 66 5.55 1.15 22.18
CA PRO A 66 5.78 0.55 20.89
C PRO A 66 5.51 1.67 19.91
N VAL A 67 6.53 2.16 19.22
CA VAL A 67 6.28 2.94 18.03
C VAL A 67 5.38 2.04 17.20
N HIS A 68 4.12 2.42 17.03
CA HIS A 68 3.17 1.72 16.17
C HIS A 68 3.60 1.85 14.69
N GLN A 69 4.90 1.77 14.40
CA GLN A 69 5.46 1.22 13.17
C GLN A 69 5.13 -0.28 13.15
N VAL A 70 3.83 -0.59 13.19
CA VAL A 70 3.31 -1.87 12.75
C VAL A 70 3.92 -2.08 11.37
N ALA A 71 4.50 -3.26 11.15
CA ALA A 71 5.13 -3.69 9.91
C ALA A 71 4.21 -3.43 8.70
N ARG A 72 4.21 -2.19 8.19
CA ARG A 72 3.68 -1.87 6.86
C ARG A 72 4.63 -2.63 5.96
N GLY A 73 4.14 -3.72 5.36
CA GLY A 73 4.97 -4.53 4.49
C GLY A 73 5.66 -3.68 3.43
N TRP A 74 6.70 -4.23 2.82
CA TRP A 74 7.42 -3.51 1.78
C TRP A 74 6.70 -3.70 0.44
N PRO A 75 6.61 -2.66 -0.40
CA PRO A 75 6.07 -2.77 -1.76
C PRO A 75 7.09 -3.51 -2.63
N GLY A 76 7.12 -4.83 -2.48
CA GLY A 76 8.09 -5.71 -3.13
C GLY A 76 7.46 -6.95 -3.75
N GLY A 77 6.14 -7.08 -3.68
CA GLY A 77 5.41 -8.20 -4.25
C GLY A 77 5.15 -8.04 -5.74
N GLU A 78 4.18 -8.82 -6.20
CA GLU A 78 3.68 -8.81 -7.58
C GLU A 78 3.31 -7.39 -8.04
N ILE A 79 3.60 -7.07 -9.30
CA ILE A 79 3.18 -5.83 -9.94
C ILE A 79 1.81 -6.08 -10.57
N PHE A 80 0.78 -5.39 -10.08
CA PHE A 80 -0.57 -5.46 -10.64
C PHE A 80 -0.74 -4.54 -11.85
N ALA A 81 -0.03 -3.41 -11.86
CA ALA A 81 -0.06 -2.42 -12.91
C ALA A 81 1.24 -1.62 -12.95
N GLU A 82 1.65 -1.21 -14.14
CA GLU A 82 2.78 -0.28 -14.37
C GLU A 82 2.35 0.77 -15.40
N ALA A 83 2.85 2.00 -15.22
CA ALA A 83 2.64 3.11 -16.13
C ALA A 83 3.91 3.98 -16.20
N ALA A 84 4.14 4.63 -17.34
CA ALA A 84 5.26 5.55 -17.55
C ALA A 84 4.96 6.98 -17.07
N SER A 85 3.68 7.33 -16.85
CA SER A 85 3.27 8.62 -16.30
C SER A 85 2.12 8.49 -15.31
N ARG A 86 1.81 9.58 -14.60
CA ARG A 86 0.68 9.62 -13.65
C ARG A 86 -0.66 9.55 -14.39
N GLU A 87 -0.76 10.21 -15.53
CA GLU A 87 -1.95 10.19 -16.38
C GLU A 87 -2.23 8.78 -16.90
N GLU A 88 -1.18 8.10 -17.37
CA GLU A 88 -1.28 6.70 -17.79
C GLU A 88 -1.66 5.80 -16.61
N LEU A 89 -1.10 6.03 -15.42
CA LEU A 89 -1.48 5.29 -14.22
C LEU A 89 -2.97 5.48 -13.88
N VAL A 90 -3.50 6.70 -13.98
CA VAL A 90 -4.93 6.97 -13.73
C VAL A 90 -5.80 6.21 -14.72
N GLU A 91 -5.45 6.19 -16.00
CA GLU A 91 -6.17 5.43 -17.02
C GLU A 91 -6.11 3.92 -16.76
N VAL A 92 -4.95 3.40 -16.36
CA VAL A 92 -4.79 2.00 -15.95
C VAL A 92 -5.66 1.68 -14.74
N ILE A 93 -5.66 2.53 -13.71
CA ILE A 93 -6.52 2.38 -12.53
C ILE A 93 -7.99 2.35 -12.96
N ARG A 94 -8.43 3.27 -13.83
CA ARG A 94 -9.81 3.32 -14.34
C ARG A 94 -10.21 2.04 -15.07
N ALA A 95 -9.35 1.51 -15.93
CA ALA A 95 -9.63 0.34 -16.75
C ALA A 95 -9.50 -1.00 -15.99
N MET A 96 -8.65 -1.06 -14.96
CA MET A 96 -8.40 -2.32 -14.25
C MET A 96 -9.55 -2.71 -13.32
N PRO A 97 -9.77 -4.03 -13.11
CA PRO A 97 -10.65 -4.51 -12.05
C PRO A 97 -10.07 -4.07 -10.70
N TRP A 98 -10.89 -3.39 -9.89
CA TRP A 98 -10.47 -2.91 -8.57
C TRP A 98 -10.82 -3.94 -7.50
N PRO A 99 -9.83 -4.53 -6.82
CA PRO A 99 -10.09 -5.54 -5.80
C PRO A 99 -10.90 -4.97 -4.63
N PRO A 100 -11.87 -5.72 -4.09
CA PRO A 100 -12.62 -5.28 -2.92
C PRO A 100 -11.70 -5.17 -1.70
N GLY A 101 -11.75 -4.03 -1.02
CA GLY A 101 -10.96 -3.76 0.19
C GLY A 101 -9.61 -3.09 -0.06
N TRP A 102 -9.29 -2.73 -1.31
CA TRP A 102 -8.25 -1.76 -1.66
C TRP A 102 -8.74 -0.34 -1.44
#